data_AF-A0A842NNS2-F1
#
_entry.id   AF-A0A842NNS2-F1
#
_cell.length_a   1.000
_cell.length_b   1.000
_cell.length_c   1.000
_cell.angle_alpha   90.00
_cell.angle_beta   90.00
_cell.angle_gamma   90.00
#
_symmetry.space_group_name_H-M   'P 1'
#
loop_
_entity.id
_entity.type
_entity.pdbx_description
1 polymer ?
#
loop_
_entity_poly.entity_id
_entity_poly.type
_entity_poly.pdbx_seq_one_letter_code
_entity_poly.pdbx_strand_id
1 'polypeptide(L)'
;MAEKRNVEIRDLGEITAVSAPKISPDGKRVIFVHTKMDFEEDTYHNHLWMADLESKKTYQFTGGRGKDKTPSWSPDGKQIMFTSTPSAKGDEKMKTQVYVMDVDGGEARQITEVKEGVESPQWGPKGKNILFVSGVERVDRGDSDVRVI
;
A
#
# COMPACT_ATOMS: atom_id res chain seq x y z
N MET A 1 31.06 -22.07 1.12
CA MET A 1 30.95 -20.64 0.76
C MET A 1 30.32 -20.59 -0.62
N ALA A 2 29.36 -19.71 -0.88
CA ALA A 2 28.76 -19.60 -2.21
C ALA A 2 29.80 -19.11 -3.22
N GLU A 3 29.85 -19.73 -4.39
CA GLU A 3 30.77 -19.38 -5.47
C GLU A 3 30.33 -18.06 -6.11
N LYS A 4 31.28 -17.14 -6.32
CA LYS A 4 30.98 -15.80 -6.85
C LYS A 4 30.70 -15.91 -8.35
N ARG A 5 29.51 -15.52 -8.78
CA ARG A 5 29.10 -15.45 -10.20
C ARG A 5 28.62 -14.06 -10.60
N ASN A 6 28.47 -13.84 -11.90
CA ASN A 6 27.89 -12.61 -12.46
C ASN A 6 26.39 -12.51 -12.10
N VAL A 7 25.90 -11.27 -12.03
CA VAL A 7 24.48 -10.97 -11.86
C VAL A 7 23.74 -11.25 -13.16
N GLU A 8 22.64 -11.97 -13.06
CA GLU A 8 21.71 -12.30 -14.15
C GLU A 8 20.38 -11.57 -13.95
N ILE A 9 19.57 -11.46 -15.00
CA ILE A 9 18.24 -10.81 -14.92
C ILE A 9 17.37 -11.46 -13.84
N ARG A 10 17.45 -12.79 -13.69
CA ARG A 10 16.68 -13.53 -12.68
C ARG A 10 17.02 -13.11 -11.25
N ASP A 11 18.25 -12.65 -11.01
CA ASP A 11 18.66 -12.18 -9.69
C ASP A 11 17.87 -10.93 -9.25
N LEU A 12 17.32 -10.16 -10.20
CA LEU A 12 16.46 -9.02 -9.88
C LEU A 12 15.17 -9.44 -9.15
N GLY A 13 14.69 -10.67 -9.34
CA GLY A 13 13.53 -11.22 -8.64
C GLY A 13 13.82 -11.59 -7.18
N GLU A 14 15.09 -11.84 -6.88
CA GLU A 14 15.56 -12.11 -5.51
C GLU A 14 15.83 -10.83 -4.72
N ILE A 15 16.07 -9.70 -5.42
CA ILE A 15 16.25 -8.41 -4.78
C ILE A 15 14.94 -7.99 -4.13
N THR A 16 15.04 -7.59 -2.86
CA THR A 16 13.93 -6.98 -2.16
C THR A 16 14.20 -5.51 -1.93
N ALA A 17 13.31 -4.66 -2.46
CA ALA A 17 13.34 -3.23 -2.20
C ALA A 17 12.54 -2.90 -0.94
N VAL A 18 13.14 -2.14 -0.04
CA VAL A 18 12.51 -1.64 1.18
C VAL A 18 12.26 -0.14 1.03
N SER A 19 11.04 0.32 1.32
CA SER A 19 10.67 1.72 1.17
C SER A 19 9.63 2.21 2.19
N ALA A 20 9.38 3.52 2.19
CA ALA A 20 8.37 4.22 2.99
C ALA A 20 8.34 3.83 4.49
N PRO A 21 9.48 3.85 5.22
CA PRO A 21 9.50 3.52 6.63
C PRO A 21 8.73 4.55 7.47
N LYS A 22 7.99 4.07 8.47
CA LYS A 22 7.26 4.88 9.46
C LYS A 22 7.47 4.31 10.86
N ILE A 23 7.98 5.14 11.76
CA ILE A 23 8.17 4.82 13.18
C ILE A 23 6.82 4.95 13.91
N SER A 24 6.55 4.05 14.84
CA SER A 24 5.37 4.09 15.70
C SER A 24 5.39 5.30 16.65
N PRO A 25 4.22 5.78 17.13
CA PRO A 25 4.17 6.93 18.04
C PRO A 25 4.99 6.75 19.33
N ASP A 26 5.08 5.51 19.82
CA ASP A 26 5.88 5.15 21.01
C ASP A 26 7.36 4.89 20.70
N GLY A 27 7.77 4.95 19.44
CA GLY A 27 9.15 4.75 18.99
C GLY A 27 9.64 3.30 19.01
N LYS A 28 8.78 2.30 19.26
CA LYS A 28 9.19 0.89 19.44
C LYS A 28 9.16 0.05 18.17
N ARG A 29 8.34 0.43 17.19
CA ARG A 29 8.10 -0.35 15.97
C ARG A 29 8.31 0.50 14.73
N VAL A 30 8.70 -0.13 13.63
CA VAL A 30 8.77 0.50 12.30
C VAL A 30 7.98 -0.34 11.32
N ILE A 31 7.00 0.27 10.67
CA ILE A 31 6.30 -0.33 9.53
C ILE A 31 6.94 0.20 8.24
N PHE A 32 7.11 -0.67 7.24
CA PHE A 32 7.71 -0.33 5.95
C PHE A 32 7.16 -1.21 4.85
N VAL A 33 7.41 -0.83 3.59
CA VAL A 33 6.98 -1.59 2.41
C VAL A 33 8.11 -2.50 1.95
N HIS A 34 7.77 -3.75 1.70
CA HIS A 34 8.63 -4.78 1.13
C HIS A 34 8.14 -5.09 -0.28
N THR A 35 8.95 -4.76 -1.29
CA THR A 35 8.62 -4.92 -2.70
C THR A 35 9.48 -6.00 -3.34
N LYS A 36 8.85 -7.03 -3.90
CA LYS A 36 9.49 -8.06 -4.70
C LYS A 36 8.94 -8.08 -6.13
N MET A 37 9.83 -8.28 -7.08
CA MET A 37 9.49 -8.51 -8.48
C MET A 37 9.09 -9.98 -8.66
N ASP A 38 7.99 -10.21 -9.38
CA ASP A 38 7.53 -11.53 -9.77
C ASP A 38 7.53 -11.62 -11.30
N PHE A 39 8.50 -12.36 -11.84
CA PHE A 39 8.65 -12.56 -13.28
C PHE A 39 7.58 -13.49 -13.87
N GLU A 40 6.97 -14.37 -13.06
CA GLU A 40 5.96 -15.31 -13.55
C GLU A 40 4.61 -14.59 -13.71
N GLU A 41 4.28 -13.70 -12.78
CA GLU A 41 3.05 -12.90 -12.83
C GLU A 41 3.23 -11.53 -13.52
N ASP A 42 4.42 -11.23 -14.05
CA ASP A 42 4.81 -9.94 -14.65
C ASP A 42 4.35 -8.75 -13.79
N THR A 43 4.66 -8.81 -12.50
CA THR A 43 4.15 -7.84 -11.54
C THR A 43 5.10 -7.61 -10.36
N TYR A 44 4.70 -6.68 -9.50
CA TYR A 44 5.38 -6.46 -8.22
C TYR A 44 4.42 -6.75 -7.08
N HIS A 45 4.87 -7.57 -6.14
CA HIS A 45 4.19 -7.80 -4.87
C HIS A 45 4.69 -6.78 -3.85
N ASN A 46 3.75 -6.07 -3.23
CA ASN A 46 4.06 -5.06 -2.21
C ASN A 46 3.31 -5.47 -0.95
N HIS A 47 4.04 -5.76 0.10
CA HIS A 47 3.47 -6.06 1.40
C HIS A 47 4.08 -5.16 2.47
N LEU A 48 3.30 -4.91 3.50
CA LEU A 48 3.79 -4.22 4.68
C LEU A 48 4.50 -5.20 5.57
N TRP A 49 5.63 -4.77 6.11
CA TRP A 49 6.45 -5.50 7.06
C TRP A 49 6.68 -4.61 8.28
N MET A 50 6.76 -5.25 9.44
CA MET A 50 6.96 -4.59 10.72
C MET A 50 8.25 -5.08 11.35
N ALA A 51 9.07 -4.13 11.81
CA ALA A 51 10.22 -4.37 12.66
C ALA A 51 9.89 -3.95 14.10
N ASP A 52 10.22 -4.82 15.05
CA ASP A 52 10.34 -4.46 16.46
C ASP A 52 11.78 -4.04 16.75
N LEU A 53 11.97 -2.83 17.28
CA LEU A 53 13.30 -2.23 17.42
C LEU A 53 14.08 -2.76 18.63
N GLU A 54 13.38 -3.27 19.65
CA GLU A 54 14.02 -3.83 20.85
C GLU A 54 14.55 -5.24 20.57
N SER A 55 13.69 -6.11 20.07
CA SER A 55 14.04 -7.50 19.74
C SER A 55 14.78 -7.65 18.41
N LYS A 56 14.77 -6.60 17.56
CA LYS A 56 15.30 -6.61 16.19
C LYS A 56 14.65 -7.64 15.27
N LYS A 57 13.45 -8.10 15.63
CA LYS A 57 12.70 -9.06 14.82
C LYS A 57 11.87 -8.32 13.76
N THR A 58 11.83 -8.88 12.57
CA THR A 58 11.00 -8.42 11.46
C THR A 58 10.00 -9.51 11.07
N TYR A 59 8.76 -9.11 10.80
CA TYR A 59 7.71 -10.01 10.35
C TYR A 59 6.84 -9.35 9.29
N GLN A 60 6.26 -10.19 8.43
CA GLN A 60 5.29 -9.75 7.44
C GLN A 60 3.99 -9.36 8.15
N PHE A 61 3.49 -8.15 7.88
CA PHE A 61 2.30 -7.59 8.52
C PHE A 61 1.06 -7.75 7.64
N THR A 62 1.17 -7.52 6.33
CA THR A 62 0.09 -7.82 5.36
C THR A 62 0.49 -8.94 4.41
N GLY A 63 -0.51 -9.67 3.92
CA GLY A 63 -0.33 -10.75 2.94
C GLY A 63 -1.40 -10.70 1.84
N GLY A 64 -1.54 -11.82 1.11
CA GLY A 64 -2.49 -11.92 0.01
C GLY A 64 -1.93 -11.39 -1.31
N ARG A 65 -2.83 -11.04 -2.24
CA ARG A 65 -2.46 -10.57 -3.60
C ARG A 65 -2.58 -9.05 -3.79
N GLY A 66 -2.93 -8.32 -2.73
CA GLY A 66 -3.04 -6.86 -2.78
C GLY A 66 -1.69 -6.19 -2.97
N LYS A 67 -1.70 -4.99 -3.57
CA LYS A 67 -0.51 -4.12 -3.65
C LYS A 67 -0.57 -3.10 -2.52
N ASP A 68 -0.02 -3.46 -1.36
CA ASP A 68 -0.10 -2.65 -0.14
C ASP A 68 1.00 -1.60 -0.08
N LYS A 69 0.61 -0.35 0.15
CA LYS A 69 1.50 0.82 0.11
C LYS A 69 1.09 1.89 1.12
N THR A 70 1.95 2.91 1.26
CA THR A 70 1.70 4.13 2.05
C THR A 70 1.23 3.89 3.49
N PRO A 71 1.95 3.07 4.28
CA PRO A 71 1.54 2.81 5.65
C PRO A 71 1.57 4.10 6.50
N SER A 72 0.66 4.19 7.46
CA SER A 72 0.64 5.24 8.47
C SER A 72 0.06 4.73 9.78
N TRP A 73 0.76 4.99 10.88
CA TRP A 73 0.27 4.75 12.23
C TRP A 73 -0.91 5.66 12.56
N SER A 74 -1.92 5.10 13.24
CA SER A 74 -2.92 5.91 13.93
C SER A 74 -2.25 6.77 15.01
N PRO A 75 -2.81 7.94 15.38
CA PRO A 75 -2.22 8.80 16.40
C PRO A 75 -2.04 8.14 17.77
N ASP A 76 -2.89 7.16 18.10
CA ASP A 76 -2.81 6.38 19.34
C ASP A 76 -1.91 5.13 19.22
N GLY A 77 -1.34 4.87 18.05
CA GLY A 77 -0.42 3.77 17.79
C GLY A 77 -1.05 2.38 17.74
N LYS A 78 -2.38 2.27 17.76
CA LYS A 78 -3.09 0.98 17.81
C LYS A 78 -3.40 0.39 16.45
N GLN A 79 -3.40 1.19 15.39
CA GLN A 79 -3.82 0.78 14.07
C GLN A 79 -2.85 1.26 13.00
N ILE A 80 -2.79 0.52 11.90
CA ILE A 80 -2.06 0.86 10.69
C ILE A 80 -3.08 1.11 9.57
N MET A 81 -3.09 2.33 9.04
CA MET A 81 -3.76 2.64 7.79
C MET A 81 -2.80 2.42 6.63
N PHE A 82 -3.32 1.92 5.52
CA PHE A 82 -2.55 1.76 4.29
C PHE A 82 -3.47 1.79 3.07
N THR A 83 -2.89 1.99 1.90
CA THR A 83 -3.60 1.84 0.63
C THR A 83 -3.35 0.45 0.07
N SER A 84 -4.38 -0.19 -0.47
CA SER A 84 -4.22 -1.44 -1.21
C SER A 84 -4.99 -1.37 -2.53
N THR A 85 -4.38 -1.88 -3.59
CA THR A 85 -5.07 -2.20 -4.84
C THR A 85 -5.27 -3.71 -4.88
N PRO A 86 -6.52 -4.21 -4.76
CA PRO A 86 -6.78 -5.64 -4.90
C PRO A 86 -6.33 -6.15 -6.27
N SER A 87 -5.55 -7.21 -6.30
CA SER A 87 -5.22 -7.91 -7.54
C SER A 87 -6.19 -9.09 -7.73
N ALA A 88 -7.24 -8.88 -8.52
CA ALA A 88 -7.93 -9.97 -9.19
C ALA A 88 -7.33 -10.09 -10.59
N LYS A 89 -6.85 -11.28 -10.97
CA LYS A 89 -6.26 -11.50 -12.31
C LYS A 89 -7.27 -11.04 -13.38
N GLY A 90 -6.89 -10.03 -14.15
CA GLY A 90 -7.64 -9.56 -15.31
C GLY A 90 -8.57 -8.36 -15.07
N ASP A 91 -8.65 -7.80 -13.86
CA ASP A 91 -9.57 -6.69 -13.57
C ASP A 91 -8.81 -5.36 -13.41
N GLU A 92 -8.44 -4.75 -14.54
CA GLU A 92 -7.79 -3.41 -14.60
C GLU A 92 -8.66 -2.28 -14.00
N LYS A 93 -9.90 -2.61 -13.62
CA LYS A 93 -10.85 -1.68 -13.00
C LYS A 93 -10.66 -1.54 -11.48
N MET A 94 -9.86 -2.40 -10.84
CA MET A 94 -9.67 -2.33 -9.40
C MET A 94 -8.90 -1.07 -9.02
N LYS A 95 -9.54 -0.22 -8.23
CA LYS A 95 -8.97 1.03 -7.76
C LYS A 95 -8.37 0.87 -6.37
N THR A 96 -7.33 1.64 -6.11
CA THR A 96 -6.71 1.75 -4.78
C THR A 96 -7.74 2.25 -3.77
N GLN A 97 -7.85 1.56 -2.63
CA GLN A 97 -8.70 1.95 -1.51
C GLN A 97 -7.90 2.05 -0.21
N VAL A 98 -8.46 2.72 0.79
CA VAL A 98 -7.90 2.77 2.15
C VAL A 98 -8.35 1.53 2.94
N TYR A 99 -7.38 0.91 3.59
CA TYR A 99 -7.57 -0.18 4.54
C TYR A 99 -6.98 0.21 5.89
N VAL A 100 -7.52 -0.36 6.96
CA VAL A 100 -7.02 -0.24 8.32
C VAL A 100 -6.92 -1.64 8.92
N MET A 101 -5.81 -1.91 9.61
CA MET A 101 -5.57 -3.15 10.36
C MET A 101 -5.06 -2.81 11.76
N ASP A 102 -5.44 -3.60 12.76
CA ASP A 102 -4.91 -3.45 14.11
C ASP A 102 -3.41 -3.81 14.14
N VAL A 103 -2.64 -3.12 14.98
CA VAL A 103 -1.18 -3.27 15.04
C VAL A 103 -0.74 -4.67 15.47
N ASP A 104 -1.58 -5.35 16.24
CA ASP A 104 -1.33 -6.72 16.70
C ASP A 104 -1.67 -7.76 15.62
N GLY A 105 -2.06 -7.31 14.42
CA GLY A 105 -2.42 -8.11 13.27
C GLY A 105 -3.93 -8.33 13.15
N GLY A 106 -4.32 -9.33 12.36
CA GLY A 106 -5.71 -9.65 12.06
C GLY A 106 -6.11 -9.29 10.63
N GLU A 107 -7.41 -9.29 10.36
CA GLU A 107 -7.92 -8.98 9.03
C GLU A 107 -7.95 -7.47 8.77
N ALA A 108 -7.50 -7.07 7.58
CA ALA A 108 -7.59 -5.69 7.13
C ALA A 108 -9.05 -5.33 6.85
N ARG A 109 -9.50 -4.18 7.36
CA ARG A 109 -10.83 -3.65 7.08
C ARG A 109 -10.73 -2.55 6.03
N GLN A 110 -11.46 -2.69 4.93
CA GLN A 110 -11.63 -1.64 3.94
C GLN A 110 -12.47 -0.50 4.52
N ILE A 111 -11.99 0.74 4.37
CA ILE A 111 -12.64 1.93 4.93
C ILE A 111 -13.26 2.81 3.83
N THR A 112 -12.77 2.69 2.60
CA THR A 112 -13.28 3.45 1.45
C THR A 112 -13.75 2.55 0.32
N GLU A 113 -14.76 3.01 -0.41
CA GLU A 113 -15.26 2.39 -1.64
C GLU A 113 -15.49 3.48 -2.68
N VAL A 114 -14.40 4.12 -3.12
CA VAL A 114 -14.46 5.26 -4.03
C VAL A 114 -14.20 4.80 -5.46
N LYS A 115 -15.14 5.09 -6.37
CA LYS A 115 -15.11 4.64 -7.77
C LYS A 115 -13.84 5.04 -8.53
N GLU A 116 -13.28 6.21 -8.27
CA GLU A 116 -12.04 6.69 -8.90
C GLU A 116 -10.78 6.26 -8.16
N GLY A 117 -10.94 5.59 -7.01
CA GLY A 117 -9.86 5.26 -6.09
C GLY A 117 -9.48 6.43 -5.19
N VAL A 118 -8.56 6.14 -4.28
CA VAL A 118 -8.07 7.11 -3.30
C VAL A 118 -6.54 7.19 -3.33
N GLU A 119 -6.04 8.37 -3.00
CA GLU A 119 -4.63 8.68 -2.93
C GLU A 119 -4.29 9.46 -1.65
N SER A 120 -3.04 9.33 -1.23
CA SER A 120 -2.44 10.11 -0.13
C SER A 120 -3.28 10.19 1.15
N PRO A 121 -3.79 9.06 1.70
CA PRO A 121 -4.62 9.13 2.88
C PRO A 121 -3.81 9.58 4.11
N GLN A 122 -4.43 10.34 5.00
CA GLN A 122 -3.85 10.84 6.25
C GLN A 122 -4.85 10.72 7.40
N TRP A 123 -4.36 10.29 8.56
CA TRP A 123 -5.15 10.32 9.78
C TRP A 123 -5.43 11.77 10.21
N GLY A 124 -6.66 12.04 10.63
CA GLY A 124 -6.98 13.25 11.38
C GLY A 124 -6.25 13.27 12.73
N PRO A 125 -5.99 14.44 13.33
CA PRO A 125 -5.17 14.55 14.55
C PRO A 125 -5.68 13.73 15.75
N LYS A 126 -6.99 13.50 15.82
CA LYS A 126 -7.64 12.69 16.88
C LYS A 126 -7.86 11.23 16.49
N GLY A 127 -7.39 10.79 15.33
CA GLY A 127 -7.57 9.42 14.81
C GLY A 127 -8.99 9.05 14.39
N LYS A 128 -9.97 9.97 14.52
CA LYS A 128 -11.39 9.69 14.23
C LYS A 128 -11.78 9.82 12.76
N ASN A 129 -10.99 10.59 12.00
CA ASN A 129 -11.29 10.94 10.61
C ASN A 129 -10.09 10.58 9.74
N ILE A 130 -10.33 10.38 8.46
CA ILE A 130 -9.28 10.17 7.44
C ILE A 130 -9.50 11.22 6.34
N LEU A 131 -8.44 11.92 5.96
CA LEU A 131 -8.39 12.76 4.76
C LEU A 131 -7.78 11.95 3.62
N PHE A 132 -8.30 12.06 2.41
CA PHE A 132 -7.72 11.46 1.21
C PHE A 132 -8.02 12.33 -0.01
N VAL A 133 -7.25 12.13 -1.09
CA VAL A 133 -7.48 12.73 -2.40
C VAL A 133 -8.15 11.68 -3.29
N SER A 134 -9.10 12.09 -4.12
CA SER A 134 -9.70 11.21 -5.11
C SER A 134 -10.01 11.98 -6.38
N GLY A 135 -9.98 11.28 -7.51
CA GLY A 135 -10.54 11.80 -8.75
C GLY A 135 -12.04 12.04 -8.60
N VAL A 136 -12.54 13.07 -9.28
CA VAL A 136 -13.97 13.23 -9.52
C VAL A 136 -14.30 12.61 -10.87
N GLU A 137 -15.42 11.91 -10.93
CA GLU A 137 -15.94 11.39 -12.19
C GLU A 137 -16.00 12.54 -13.19
N ARG A 138 -15.33 12.35 -14.33
CA ARG A 138 -15.42 13.30 -15.43
C ARG A 138 -16.83 13.17 -15.99
N VAL A 139 -17.70 14.10 -15.61
CA VAL A 139 -18.94 14.29 -16.35
C VAL A 139 -18.51 14.76 -17.72
N ASP A 140 -18.70 13.91 -18.74
CA ASP A 140 -18.61 14.36 -20.13
C ASP A 140 -19.56 15.55 -20.24
N ARG A 141 -18.97 16.75 -20.33
CA ARG A 141 -19.71 17.89 -20.86
C ARG A 141 -19.95 17.49 -22.31
N GLY A 142 -21.17 17.00 -22.59
CA GLY A 142 -21.58 16.60 -23.93
C GLY A 142 -21.14 17.65 -24.95
N ASP A 143 -20.89 17.19 -26.18
CA ASP A 143 -20.46 18.01 -27.32
C ASP A 143 -20.95 19.45 -27.18
N SER A 144 -20.01 20.39 -27.11
CA SER A 144 -20.37 21.79 -26.96
C SER A 144 -21.35 22.16 -28.05
N ASP A 145 -22.54 22.66 -27.69
CA ASP A 145 -23.54 23.23 -28.61
C ASP A 145 -23.03 24.51 -29.33
N VAL A 146 -21.73 24.80 -29.27
CA VAL A 146 -21.09 25.85 -30.06
C VAL A 146 -20.95 25.34 -31.50
N ARG A 147 -22.03 25.47 -32.27
CA ARG A 147 -21.94 25.48 -33.72
C ARG A 147 -21.52 26.89 -34.13
N VAL A 148 -20.33 27.01 -34.75
CA VAL A 148 -20.00 28.21 -35.51
C VAL A 148 -20.93 28.22 -36.72
N ILE A 149 -21.93 29.10 -36.69
CA ILE A 149 -22.71 29.52 -37.86
C ILE A 149 -21.93 30.58 -38.65
#